data_AF-A0A9P6RS91-F1
#
_entry.id   AF-A0A9P6RS91-F1
#
_cell.length_a   1.000
_cell.length_b   1.000
_cell.length_c   1.000
_cell.angle_alpha   90.00
_cell.angle_beta   90.00
_cell.angle_gamma   90.00
#
_symmetry.space_group_name_H-M   'P 1'
#
loop_
_entity.id
_entity.type
_entity.pdbx_description
1 polymer ?
#
loop_
_entity_poly.entity_id
_entity_poly.type
_entity_poly.pdbx_seq_one_letter_code
_entity_poly.pdbx_strand_id
1 'polypeptide(L)'
;MATTTGAAIPLSQPKRVLGLYRTLLRIGKAMPTETRSSLVLFRVRADFRANIAEKDPEQIENMIQLAEVQVENLEIQRDHLTELAKNPNLLIPVDIHKNAKPRISKFMKGPPLSWERKAAQEAKDKARQQQQQQQSAEKPRHGSPGHICKNHQH
;
A
#
# COMPACT_ATOMS: atom_id res chain seq x y z
N MET A 1 12.42 61.36 -15.97
CA MET A 1 12.64 59.93 -16.35
C MET A 1 11.31 59.22 -16.15
N ALA A 2 10.61 58.89 -17.24
CA ALA A 2 9.29 58.26 -17.19
C ALA A 2 9.44 56.74 -17.21
N THR A 3 9.08 56.08 -16.12
CA THR A 3 8.95 54.62 -16.06
C THR A 3 7.65 54.23 -16.75
N THR A 4 7.73 53.74 -17.99
CA THR A 4 6.62 53.07 -18.66
C THR A 4 6.38 51.72 -17.98
N THR A 5 5.48 51.73 -17.00
CA THR A 5 4.84 50.52 -16.48
C THR A 5 4.09 49.87 -17.64
N GLY A 6 4.62 48.77 -18.16
CA GLY A 6 3.99 48.01 -19.24
C GLY A 6 2.64 47.45 -18.77
N ALA A 7 1.57 48.18 -19.04
CA ALA A 7 0.21 47.72 -18.83
C ALA A 7 -0.03 46.51 -19.73
N ALA A 8 0.05 45.31 -19.15
CA ALA A 8 -0.34 44.08 -19.82
C ALA A 8 -1.80 44.23 -20.25
N ILE A 9 -2.05 44.23 -21.56
CA ILE A 9 -3.39 44.28 -22.13
C ILE A 9 -4.17 43.10 -21.54
N PRO A 10 -5.28 43.31 -20.80
CA PRO A 10 -6.01 42.21 -20.21
C PRO A 10 -6.53 41.33 -21.34
N LEU A 11 -6.00 40.10 -21.40
CA LEU A 11 -6.50 39.08 -22.31
C LEU A 11 -7.99 38.86 -21.99
N SER A 12 -8.79 38.66 -23.04
CA SER A 12 -10.19 38.26 -22.84
C SER A 12 -10.25 37.04 -21.91
N GLN A 13 -11.20 37.03 -20.96
CA GLN A 13 -11.39 35.94 -20.00
C GLN A 13 -11.22 34.52 -20.60
N PRO A 14 -11.82 34.17 -21.76
CA PRO A 14 -11.62 32.83 -22.35
C PRO A 14 -10.16 32.54 -22.72
N LYS A 15 -9.38 33.53 -23.16
CA LYS A 15 -7.94 33.36 -23.43
C LYS A 15 -7.15 33.14 -22.14
N ARG A 16 -7.49 33.82 -21.05
CA ARG A 16 -6.88 33.61 -19.72
C ARG A 16 -7.14 32.19 -19.22
N VAL A 17 -8.40 31.76 -19.24
CA VAL A 17 -8.82 30.42 -18.82
C VAL A 17 -8.09 29.33 -19.61
N LEU A 18 -8.02 29.45 -20.95
CA LEU A 18 -7.29 28.49 -21.78
C LEU A 18 -5.78 28.51 -21.53
N GLY A 19 -5.21 29.68 -21.26
CA GLY A 19 -3.81 29.82 -20.85
C GLY A 19 -3.52 29.07 -19.57
N LEU A 20 -4.32 29.32 -18.53
CA LEU A 20 -4.20 28.66 -17.22
C LEU A 20 -4.37 27.15 -17.33
N TYR A 21 -5.39 26.69 -18.06
CA TYR A 21 -5.62 25.27 -18.29
C TYR A 21 -4.39 24.58 -18.90
N ARG A 22 -3.80 25.18 -19.95
CA ARG A 22 -2.60 24.64 -20.61
C ARG A 22 -1.39 24.64 -19.67
N THR A 23 -1.22 25.70 -18.89
CA THR A 23 -0.13 25.81 -17.91
C THR A 23 -0.26 24.75 -16.83
N LEU A 24 -1.43 24.58 -16.20
CA LEU A 24 -1.70 23.54 -15.21
C LEU A 24 -1.45 22.13 -15.76
N LEU A 25 -1.89 21.85 -16.99
CA LEU A 25 -1.60 20.57 -17.64
C LEU A 25 -0.10 20.37 -17.90
N ARG A 26 0.64 21.43 -18.25
CA ARG A 26 2.09 21.35 -18.45
C ARG A 26 2.81 21.05 -17.15
N ILE A 27 2.44 21.72 -16.06
CA ILE A 27 3.00 21.49 -14.72
C ILE A 27 2.68 20.07 -14.25
N GLY A 28 1.43 19.63 -14.40
CA GLY A 28 1.01 18.27 -14.05
C GLY A 28 1.85 17.19 -14.77
N LYS A 29 2.11 17.36 -16.07
CA LYS A 29 3.00 16.46 -16.84
C LYS A 29 4.45 16.48 -16.37
N ALA A 30 4.92 17.60 -15.83
CA ALA A 30 6.29 17.77 -15.35
C ALA A 30 6.49 17.26 -13.91
N MET A 31 5.46 16.70 -13.27
CA MET A 31 5.59 16.10 -11.95
C MET A 31 6.53 14.88 -11.99
N PRO A 32 7.39 14.68 -10.97
CA PRO A 32 8.44 13.66 -11.00
C PRO A 32 7.92 12.22 -10.88
N THR A 33 6.71 12.02 -10.32
CA THR A 33 6.10 10.69 -10.17
C THR A 33 4.83 10.54 -11.02
N GLU A 34 4.67 9.37 -11.63
CA GLU A 34 3.53 9.08 -12.52
C GLU A 34 2.18 9.15 -11.79
N THR A 35 2.13 8.66 -10.54
CA THR A 35 0.92 8.73 -9.70
C THR A 35 0.51 10.18 -9.44
N ARG A 36 1.47 11.07 -9.15
CA ARG A 36 1.17 12.50 -8.91
C ARG A 36 0.78 13.19 -10.22
N SER A 37 1.48 12.91 -11.32
CA SER A 37 1.17 13.44 -12.64
C SER A 37 -0.27 13.10 -13.06
N SER A 38 -0.64 11.82 -13.01
CA SER A 38 -1.99 11.36 -13.35
C SER A 38 -3.07 11.96 -12.45
N LEU A 39 -2.84 12.06 -11.14
CA LEU A 39 -3.77 12.70 -10.20
C LEU A 39 -4.01 14.17 -10.53
N VAL A 40 -2.93 14.94 -10.74
CA VAL A 40 -3.03 16.37 -11.07
C VAL A 40 -3.74 16.56 -12.40
N LEU A 41 -3.39 15.79 -13.43
CA LEU A 41 -4.02 15.87 -14.75
C LEU A 41 -5.51 15.51 -14.70
N PHE A 42 -5.88 14.47 -13.94
CA PHE A 42 -7.27 14.10 -13.74
C PHE A 42 -8.06 15.22 -13.07
N ARG A 43 -7.53 15.77 -11.96
CA ARG A 43 -8.20 16.83 -11.20
C ARG A 43 -8.37 18.11 -12.00
N VAL A 44 -7.32 18.60 -12.66
CA VAL A 44 -7.39 19.79 -13.52
C VAL A 44 -8.45 19.61 -14.61
N ARG A 45 -8.52 18.43 -15.25
CA ARG A 45 -9.56 18.16 -16.26
C ARG A 45 -10.96 18.12 -15.64
N ALA A 46 -11.11 17.52 -14.47
CA ALA A 46 -12.39 17.43 -13.77
C ALA A 46 -12.90 18.82 -13.38
N ASP A 47 -12.05 19.64 -12.76
CA ASP A 47 -12.40 20.98 -12.28
C ASP A 47 -12.80 21.90 -13.43
N PHE A 48 -12.06 21.88 -14.55
CA PHE A 48 -12.43 22.68 -15.73
C PHE A 48 -13.71 22.16 -16.40
N ARG A 49 -13.95 20.84 -16.40
CA ARG A 49 -15.18 20.26 -16.97
C ARG A 49 -16.41 20.57 -16.11
N ALA A 50 -16.27 20.54 -14.79
CA ALA A 50 -17.35 20.83 -13.85
C ALA A 50 -17.88 22.26 -14.03
N ASN A 51 -17.01 23.21 -14.40
CA ASN A 51 -17.34 24.63 -14.48
C ASN A 51 -17.58 25.13 -15.92
N ILE A 52 -17.76 24.24 -16.92
CA ILE A 52 -18.00 24.64 -18.33
C ILE A 52 -19.26 25.50 -18.49
N ALA A 53 -20.29 25.21 -17.71
CA ALA A 53 -21.60 25.84 -17.83
C ALA A 53 -21.72 27.15 -17.01
N GLU A 54 -20.66 27.55 -16.29
CA GLU A 54 -20.68 28.77 -15.50
C GLU A 54 -20.76 30.01 -16.40
N LYS A 55 -21.63 30.94 -16.04
CA LYS A 55 -21.91 32.15 -16.84
C LYS A 55 -21.77 33.43 -16.04
N ASP A 56 -21.73 33.33 -14.71
CA ASP A 56 -21.54 34.49 -13.85
C ASP A 56 -20.09 35.00 -13.99
N PRO A 57 -19.87 36.23 -14.50
CA PRO A 57 -18.54 36.76 -14.69
C PRO A 57 -17.74 36.89 -13.38
N GLU A 58 -18.40 37.13 -12.24
CA GLU A 58 -17.70 37.22 -10.95
C GLU A 58 -17.19 35.84 -10.49
N GLN A 59 -18.02 34.79 -10.65
CA GLN A 59 -17.60 33.43 -10.34
C GLN A 59 -16.47 32.96 -11.26
N ILE A 60 -16.54 33.29 -12.54
CA ILE A 60 -15.47 32.99 -13.49
C ILE A 60 -14.17 33.65 -13.07
N GLU A 61 -14.19 34.92 -12.66
CA GLU A 61 -12.99 35.63 -12.22
C GLU A 61 -12.43 35.04 -10.91
N ASN A 62 -13.29 34.71 -9.95
CA ASN A 62 -12.88 34.02 -8.72
C ASN A 62 -12.20 32.67 -9.01
N MET A 63 -12.74 31.91 -9.95
CA MET A 63 -12.14 30.64 -10.38
C MET A 63 -10.80 30.83 -11.10
N ILE A 64 -10.67 31.89 -11.89
CA ILE A 64 -9.40 32.25 -12.55
C ILE A 64 -8.34 32.56 -11.48
N GLN A 65 -8.66 33.38 -10.48
CA GLN A 65 -7.75 33.70 -9.38
C GLN A 65 -7.36 32.45 -8.59
N LEU A 66 -8.32 31.58 -8.30
CA LEU A 66 -8.05 30.30 -7.64
C LEU A 66 -7.10 29.42 -8.48
N ALA A 67 -7.29 29.39 -9.80
CA ALA A 67 -6.42 28.65 -10.70
C ALA A 67 -5.00 29.24 -10.78
N GLU A 68 -4.85 30.57 -10.69
CA GLU A 68 -3.55 31.25 -10.59
C GLU A 68 -2.81 30.82 -9.31
N VAL A 69 -3.49 30.82 -8.17
CA VAL A 69 -2.93 30.31 -6.89
C VAL A 69 -2.56 28.83 -6.99
N GLN A 70 -3.36 28.02 -7.71
CA GLN A 70 -3.04 26.61 -7.93
C GLN A 70 -1.80 26.41 -8.80
N VAL A 71 -1.56 27.27 -9.79
CA VAL A 71 -0.34 27.24 -10.60
C VAL A 71 0.88 27.41 -9.70
N GLU A 72 0.92 28.47 -8.90
CA GLU A 72 2.04 28.76 -7.99
C GLU A 72 2.30 27.60 -7.03
N ASN A 73 1.23 27.08 -6.40
CA ASN A 73 1.34 25.96 -5.48
C ASN A 73 1.87 24.68 -6.13
N LEU A 74 1.44 24.39 -7.37
CA LEU A 74 1.89 23.20 -8.09
C LEU A 74 3.33 23.33 -8.57
N GLU A 75 3.79 24.53 -8.90
CA GLU A 75 5.19 24.78 -9.26
C GLU A 75 6.11 24.54 -8.05
N ILE A 76 5.77 25.09 -6.89
CA ILE A 76 6.51 24.85 -5.65
C ILE A 76 6.54 23.36 -5.31
N GLN A 77 5.40 22.66 -5.41
CA GLN A 77 5.33 21.22 -5.16
C GLN A 77 6.17 20.42 -6.15
N ARG A 78 6.12 20.75 -7.44
CA ARG A 78 6.94 20.10 -8.46
C ARG A 78 8.41 20.24 -8.12
N ASP A 79 8.87 21.44 -7.79
CA ASP A 79 10.28 21.70 -7.52
C ASP A 79 10.74 20.97 -6.26
N HIS A 80 9.95 21.04 -5.19
CA HIS A 80 10.24 20.33 -3.95
C HIS A 80 10.28 18.80 -4.15
N LEU A 81 9.29 18.23 -4.84
CA LEU A 81 9.27 16.79 -5.12
C LEU A 81 10.42 16.36 -6.05
N THR A 82 10.81 17.23 -6.98
CA THR A 82 11.96 16.98 -7.87
C THR A 82 13.26 17.01 -7.10
N GLU A 83 13.41 17.91 -6.12
CA GLU A 83 14.57 17.95 -5.22
C GLU A 83 14.64 16.69 -4.35
N LEU A 84 13.53 16.27 -3.75
CA LEU A 84 13.45 15.03 -2.98
C LEU A 84 13.76 13.79 -3.82
N ALA A 85 13.31 13.76 -5.08
CA ALA A 85 13.61 12.66 -5.99
C ALA A 85 15.11 12.56 -6.33
N LYS A 86 15.82 13.69 -6.36
CA LYS A 86 17.28 13.75 -6.59
C LYS A 86 18.07 13.37 -5.34
N ASN A 87 17.56 13.71 -4.16
CA ASN A 87 18.26 13.56 -2.89
C ASN A 87 17.52 12.56 -1.96
N PRO A 88 17.65 11.24 -2.20
CA PRO A 88 16.94 10.23 -1.41
C PRO A 88 17.37 10.22 0.07
N ASN A 89 18.52 10.81 0.41
CA ASN A 89 18.98 10.96 1.81
C ASN A 89 18.17 11.99 2.61
N LEU A 90 17.37 12.84 1.96
CA LEU A 90 16.41 13.74 2.63
C LEU A 90 15.14 13.00 3.07
N LEU A 91 14.85 11.84 2.47
CA LEU A 91 13.74 11.00 2.90
C LEU A 91 14.20 10.20 4.11
N ILE A 92 13.78 10.64 5.31
CA ILE A 92 13.87 9.80 6.51
C ILE A 92 13.07 8.54 6.23
N PRO A 93 13.69 7.35 6.15
CA PRO A 93 12.95 6.12 5.99
C PRO A 93 12.18 5.88 7.29
N VAL A 94 10.92 6.31 7.33
CA VAL A 94 10.01 5.84 8.37
C VAL A 94 9.71 4.41 7.96
N ASP A 95 10.28 3.45 8.69
CA ASP A 95 10.11 2.02 8.45
C ASP A 95 8.67 1.59 8.78
N ILE A 96 7.71 2.01 7.97
CA ILE A 96 6.29 1.65 8.13
C ILE A 96 6.11 0.14 7.86
N HIS A 97 6.99 -0.46 7.07
CA HIS A 97 6.82 -1.84 6.58
C HIS A 97 7.87 -2.85 7.04
N LYS A 98 8.97 -2.47 7.73
CA LYS A 98 9.98 -3.46 8.17
C LYS A 98 9.42 -4.48 9.16
N ASN A 99 8.36 -4.12 9.90
CA ASN A 99 7.74 -4.98 10.92
C ASN A 99 6.31 -5.43 10.57
N ALA A 100 5.81 -5.12 9.37
CA ALA A 100 4.48 -5.52 8.94
C ALA A 100 4.48 -7.01 8.55
N LYS A 101 4.50 -7.90 9.56
CA LYS A 101 4.14 -9.31 9.35
C LYS A 101 2.78 -9.30 8.66
N PRO A 102 2.60 -9.93 7.49
CA PRO A 102 1.30 -9.99 6.86
C PRO A 102 0.36 -10.70 7.84
N ARG A 103 -0.54 -9.94 8.47
CA ARG A 103 -1.66 -10.46 9.25
C ARG A 103 -2.65 -11.05 8.25
N ILE A 104 -2.27 -12.15 7.60
CA ILE A 104 -3.21 -13.00 6.89
C ILE A 104 -4.09 -13.58 7.99
N SER A 105 -5.26 -12.96 8.15
CA SER A 105 -6.32 -13.44 9.02
C SER A 105 -6.52 -14.93 8.75
N LYS A 106 -6.54 -15.76 9.81
CA LYS A 106 -6.83 -17.20 9.71
C LYS A 106 -8.16 -17.47 8.99
N PHE A 107 -9.04 -16.48 8.93
CA PHE A 107 -10.32 -16.53 8.24
C PHE A 107 -10.20 -16.42 6.70
N MET A 108 -9.15 -15.78 6.17
CA MET A 108 -8.92 -15.65 4.72
C MET A 108 -8.09 -16.79 4.12
N LYS A 109 -7.52 -17.66 4.97
CA LYS A 109 -7.08 -18.98 4.53
C LYS A 109 -8.34 -19.81 4.40
N GLY A 110 -8.87 -19.91 3.19
CA GLY A 110 -10.05 -20.73 2.91
C GLY A 110 -9.90 -22.17 3.43
N PRO A 111 -10.97 -22.99 3.32
CA PRO A 111 -10.94 -24.37 3.78
C PRO A 111 -9.68 -25.10 3.26
N PRO A 112 -9.00 -25.93 4.09
CA PRO A 112 -7.79 -26.62 3.67
C PRO A 112 -8.08 -27.51 2.46
N LEU A 113 -7.12 -27.56 1.53
CA LEU A 113 -7.24 -28.34 0.32
C LEU A 113 -7.44 -29.82 0.67
N SER A 114 -8.14 -30.57 -0.17
CA SER A 114 -8.50 -31.97 0.11
C SER A 114 -7.28 -32.87 0.36
N TRP A 115 -6.15 -32.58 -0.29
CA TRP A 115 -4.90 -33.31 -0.10
C TRP A 115 -4.21 -33.00 1.25
N GLU A 116 -4.34 -31.78 1.78
CA GLU A 116 -3.82 -31.43 3.11
C GLU A 116 -4.55 -32.19 4.21
N ARG A 117 -5.88 -32.33 4.06
CA ARG A 117 -6.70 -33.15 4.98
C ARG A 117 -6.30 -34.62 4.93
N LYS A 118 -6.05 -35.16 3.74
CA LYS A 118 -5.61 -36.54 3.55
C LYS A 118 -4.25 -36.80 4.20
N ALA A 119 -3.29 -35.89 4.01
CA ALA A 119 -1.96 -35.99 4.63
C ALA A 119 -2.02 -35.92 6.16
N ALA A 120 -2.86 -35.04 6.72
CA ALA A 120 -3.06 -34.93 8.16
C ALA A 120 -3.71 -36.18 8.78
N GLN A 121 -4.62 -36.82 8.05
CA GLN A 121 -5.25 -38.08 8.46
C GLN A 121 -4.21 -39.21 8.46
N GLU A 122 -3.43 -39.34 7.38
CA GLU A 122 -2.38 -40.36 7.26
C GLU A 122 -1.30 -40.21 8.34
N ALA A 123 -0.94 -38.98 8.71
CA ALA A 123 -0.01 -38.71 9.80
C ALA A 123 -0.57 -39.16 11.16
N LYS A 124 -1.87 -38.93 11.43
CA LYS A 124 -2.53 -39.41 12.66
C LYS A 124 -2.60 -40.94 12.71
N ASP A 125 -2.88 -41.57 11.58
CA ASP A 125 -2.97 -43.02 11.50
C ASP A 125 -1.60 -43.68 11.70
N LYS A 126 -0.54 -43.11 11.09
CA LYS A 126 0.86 -43.54 11.34
C LYS A 126 1.26 -43.37 12.81
N ALA A 127 0.90 -42.25 13.44
CA ALA A 127 1.21 -42.02 14.85
C ALA A 127 0.50 -43.05 15.77
N ARG A 128 -0.76 -43.39 15.47
CA ARG A 128 -1.50 -44.44 16.20
C ARG A 128 -0.87 -45.83 16.01
N GLN A 129 -0.46 -46.15 14.78
CA GLN A 129 0.23 -47.43 14.51
C GLN A 129 1.56 -47.53 15.27
N GLN A 130 2.35 -46.45 15.31
CA GLN A 130 3.60 -46.41 16.07
C GLN A 130 3.35 -46.59 17.58
N GLN A 131 2.33 -45.93 18.14
CA GLN A 131 1.96 -46.11 19.54
C GLN A 131 1.52 -47.55 19.86
N GLN A 132 0.75 -48.20 18.98
CA GLN A 132 0.35 -49.59 19.18
C GLN A 132 1.54 -50.57 19.11
N GLN A 133 2.51 -50.33 18.22
CA GLN A 133 3.73 -51.14 18.15
C GLN A 133 4.60 -51.00 19.41
N GLN A 134 4.70 -49.79 19.96
CA GLN A 134 5.42 -49.56 21.22
C GLN A 134 4.71 -50.27 22.41
N GLN A 135 3.39 -50.19 22.49
CA GLN A 135 2.62 -50.85 23.56
C GLN A 135 2.60 -52.39 23.45
N SER A 136 2.78 -52.96 22.26
CA SER A 136 2.85 -54.41 22.07
C SER A 136 4.26 -54.98 22.31
N ALA A 137 5.31 -54.16 22.19
CA ALA A 137 6.67 -54.52 22.57
C ALA A 137 6.89 -54.53 24.11
N GLU A 138 6.10 -53.76 24.87
CA GLU A 138 6.24 -53.64 26.33
C GLU A 138 5.48 -54.67 27.17
N LYS A 139 4.68 -55.58 26.59
CA LYS A 139 4.02 -56.64 27.39
C LYS A 139 5.03 -57.73 27.81
N PRO A 140 5.39 -57.87 29.10
CA PRO A 140 6.27 -58.93 29.56
C PRO A 140 5.51 -60.26 29.54
N ARG A 141 6.12 -61.32 29.02
CA ARG A 141 5.61 -62.69 29.18
C ARG A 141 5.72 -63.07 30.66
N HIS A 142 4.60 -63.06 31.40
CA HIS A 142 4.54 -63.56 32.76
C HIS A 142 4.82 -65.08 32.78
N GLY A 143 6.07 -65.44 33.07
CA GLY A 143 6.47 -66.77 33.52
C GLY A 143 6.12 -66.95 35.00
N SER A 144 5.54 -68.10 35.31
CA SER A 144 5.02 -68.52 36.61
C SER A 144 6.04 -68.43 37.77
N PRO A 145 5.66 -68.07 39.01
CA PRO A 145 6.61 -67.98 40.13
C PRO A 145 7.00 -69.38 40.62
N GLY A 146 8.24 -69.79 40.35
CA GLY A 146 8.86 -70.96 40.97
C GLY A 146 9.25 -70.67 42.41
N HIS A 147 8.64 -71.41 43.34
CA HIS A 147 9.06 -71.53 44.73
C HIS A 147 10.52 -71.96 44.84
N ILE A 148 11.35 -71.23 45.60
CA ILE A 148 12.64 -71.74 46.10
C ILE A 148 12.77 -71.40 47.59
N CYS A 149 12.62 -72.44 48.41
CA CYS A 149 13.12 -72.52 49.78
C CYS A 149 14.62 -72.82 49.77
N LYS A 150 15.35 -72.29 50.77
CA LYS A 150 16.37 -72.93 51.64
C LYS A 150 17.30 -71.84 52.20
N ASN A 151 17.31 -71.59 53.51
CA ASN A 151 17.96 -72.31 54.61
C ASN A 151 19.47 -72.02 54.79
N HIS A 152 19.75 -71.38 55.93
CA HIS A 152 20.79 -71.72 56.91
C HIS A 152 22.28 -71.46 56.62
N GLN A 153 22.94 -71.12 57.75
CA GLN A 153 24.38 -71.07 58.07
C GLN A 153 25.06 -69.72 57.80
N HIS A 154 25.82 -69.14 58.73
CA HIS A 154 26.22 -69.53 60.09
C HIS A 154 26.65 -68.26 60.85
#